data_AF-I7KD70-F1
#
_entry.id   AF-I7KD70-F1
#
_cell.length_a   1.000
_cell.length_b   1.000
_cell.length_c   1.000
_cell.angle_alpha   90.00
_cell.angle_beta   90.00
_cell.angle_gamma   90.00
#
_symmetry.space_group_name_H-M   'P 1'
#
loop_
_entity.id
_entity.type
_entity.pdbx_description
1 polymer ?
#
loop_
_entity_poly.entity_id
_entity_poly.type
_entity_poly.pdbx_seq_one_letter_code
_entity_poly.pdbx_strand_id
1 'polypeptide(L)'
;MSSITTEGCRASVGGWTVHRAALLLIFLALLVLWSPAAAKIIVEPGPAELPTDGINVDDERFVPVWQAYSPLEFLTILLLIHCPLLAMPFEIICSAGVLAFLGYRTSRCPLDNKKRSRIYACIRDHPGITPTEIARATGINRGTTRYHLSRLREAGLVSAVNRDGRVGYFRRGYDATSKTICCHLRNNTRREILALLLDDPGITQSEIADDTGISRSAAAWHLQRLDADGLIESDRDGRAVRYALTDEALEIFVVLERGDHGRAC
;
A
#
# COMPACT_ATOMS: atom_id res chain seq x y z
N MET A 1 -31.33 5.25 -3.01
CA MET A 1 -30.24 4.80 -3.93
C MET A 1 -29.10 5.79 -3.80
N SER A 2 -28.21 5.58 -2.84
CA SER A 2 -27.17 6.56 -2.49
C SER A 2 -25.82 6.20 -3.09
N SER A 3 -25.17 7.21 -3.64
CA SER A 3 -23.86 7.24 -4.28
C SER A 3 -22.74 6.61 -3.44
N ILE A 4 -22.32 5.38 -3.79
CA ILE A 4 -21.19 4.67 -3.17
C ILE A 4 -19.96 4.63 -4.11
N THR A 5 -20.06 5.18 -5.32
CA THR A 5 -19.26 4.68 -6.45
C THR A 5 -17.93 5.37 -6.78
N THR A 6 -17.49 6.43 -6.10
CA THR A 6 -16.27 7.15 -6.57
C THR A 6 -15.06 7.05 -5.64
N GLU A 7 -15.21 6.97 -4.31
CA GLU A 7 -14.05 6.96 -3.41
C GLU A 7 -13.33 5.60 -3.36
N GLY A 8 -14.08 4.49 -3.41
CA GLY A 8 -13.53 3.14 -3.24
C GLY A 8 -12.71 2.60 -4.43
N CYS A 9 -12.79 3.24 -5.59
CA CYS A 9 -12.14 2.75 -6.82
C CYS A 9 -10.77 3.40 -7.10
N ARG A 10 -10.36 4.43 -6.33
CA ARG A 10 -9.08 5.15 -6.54
C ARG A 10 -7.86 4.53 -5.84
N ALA A 11 -8.01 3.42 -5.11
CA ALA A 11 -6.93 2.85 -4.31
C ALA A 11 -6.27 1.62 -4.96
N SER A 12 -5.16 1.83 -5.68
CA SER A 12 -3.88 1.10 -5.51
C SER A 12 -2.91 1.41 -6.65
N VAL A 13 -2.22 2.56 -6.58
CA VAL A 13 -1.07 2.85 -7.48
C VAL A 13 0.28 2.60 -6.75
N GLY A 14 0.28 2.44 -5.42
CA GLY A 14 1.50 2.45 -4.60
C GLY A 14 2.38 1.21 -4.68
N GLY A 15 1.84 0.02 -4.95
CA GLY A 15 2.64 -1.22 -5.08
C GLY A 15 3.22 -1.45 -6.48
N TRP A 16 2.92 -0.56 -7.43
CA TRP A 16 3.07 -0.78 -8.87
C TRP A 16 4.37 -0.20 -9.44
N THR A 17 5.06 0.65 -8.68
CA THR A 17 6.27 1.37 -9.13
C THR A 17 7.53 0.51 -9.06
N VAL A 18 7.67 -0.31 -8.02
CA VAL A 18 8.87 -1.13 -7.78
C VAL A 18 9.03 -2.23 -8.84
N HIS A 19 7.93 -2.86 -9.25
CA HIS A 19 7.96 -3.92 -10.25
C HIS A 19 8.26 -3.38 -11.66
N ARG A 20 7.75 -2.18 -11.98
CA ARG A 20 8.08 -1.48 -13.23
C ARG A 20 9.53 -1.02 -13.26
N ALA A 21 10.06 -0.52 -12.14
CA ALA A 21 11.47 -0.15 -12.02
C ALA A 21 12.38 -1.37 -12.19
N ALA A 22 12.04 -2.51 -11.57
CA ALA A 22 12.81 -3.75 -11.73
C ALA A 22 12.80 -4.29 -13.17
N LEU A 23 11.63 -4.31 -13.83
CA LEU A 23 11.52 -4.75 -15.22
C LEU A 23 12.23 -3.80 -16.18
N LEU A 24 12.18 -2.49 -15.93
CA LEU A 24 12.86 -1.48 -16.74
C LEU A 24 14.37 -1.54 -16.55
N LEU A 25 14.86 -1.84 -15.34
CA LEU A 25 16.28 -2.11 -15.06
C LEU A 25 16.77 -3.39 -15.74
N ILE A 26 15.98 -4.47 -15.72
CA ILE A 26 16.32 -5.73 -16.42
C ILE A 26 16.37 -5.50 -17.93
N PHE A 27 15.40 -4.77 -18.49
CA PHE A 27 15.41 -4.41 -19.91
C PHE A 27 16.62 -3.54 -20.30
N LEU A 28 16.96 -2.54 -19.48
CA LEU A 28 18.12 -1.67 -19.71
C LEU A 28 19.44 -2.47 -19.62
N ALA A 29 19.53 -3.42 -18.69
CA ALA A 29 20.69 -4.32 -18.57
C ALA A 29 20.86 -5.20 -19.81
N LEU A 30 19.76 -5.80 -20.32
CA LEU A 30 19.78 -6.60 -21.54
C LEU A 30 20.19 -5.78 -22.77
N LEU A 31 19.81 -4.50 -22.82
CA LEU A 31 20.22 -3.58 -23.89
C LEU A 31 21.73 -3.27 -23.87
N VAL A 32 22.33 -3.16 -22.68
CA VAL A 32 23.78 -2.96 -22.52
C VAL A 32 24.56 -4.22 -22.90
N LEU A 33 24.03 -5.40 -22.59
CA LEU A 33 24.60 -6.70 -22.97
C LEU A 33 24.58 -6.96 -24.49
N TRP A 34 23.75 -6.23 -25.24
CA TRP A 34 23.69 -6.33 -26.70
C TRP A 34 24.59 -5.33 -27.43
N SER A 35 25.35 -4.51 -26.70
CA SER A 35 26.37 -3.68 -27.32
C SER A 35 27.46 -4.61 -27.87
N PRO A 36 27.69 -4.67 -29.20
CA PRO A 36 28.81 -5.41 -29.73
C PRO A 36 30.04 -4.69 -29.20
N ALA A 37 30.70 -5.28 -28.20
CA ALA A 37 31.97 -4.78 -27.71
C ALA A 37 32.85 -4.58 -28.94
N ALA A 38 33.10 -3.32 -29.29
CA ALA A 38 33.94 -2.97 -30.42
C ALA A 38 35.31 -3.55 -30.11
N ALA A 39 35.60 -4.71 -30.69
CA ALA A 39 36.89 -5.36 -30.57
C ALA A 39 37.90 -4.36 -31.11
N LYS A 40 38.63 -3.71 -30.21
CA LYS A 40 39.67 -2.77 -30.54
C LYS A 40 40.78 -3.61 -31.16
N ILE A 41 40.84 -3.65 -32.49
CA ILE A 41 41.92 -4.32 -33.22
C ILE A 41 43.17 -3.49 -32.98
N ILE A 42 44.05 -3.95 -32.09
CA ILE A 42 45.36 -3.37 -31.87
C ILE A 42 46.28 -4.06 -32.88
N VAL A 43 46.62 -3.35 -33.96
CA VAL A 43 47.64 -3.80 -34.91
C VAL A 43 48.99 -3.48 -34.28
N GLU A 44 49.71 -4.49 -33.79
CA GLU A 44 51.13 -4.33 -33.47
C GLU A 44 51.93 -4.32 -34.79
N PRO A 45 52.74 -3.29 -35.05
CA PRO A 45 53.64 -3.32 -36.19
C PRO A 45 54.71 -4.40 -35.94
N GLY A 46 54.71 -5.43 -36.80
CA GLY A 46 55.74 -6.47 -36.79
C GLY A 46 57.12 -5.89 -37.09
N PRO A 47 58.21 -6.53 -36.62
CA PRO A 47 59.56 -6.04 -36.85
C PRO A 47 59.90 -6.03 -38.34
N ALA A 48 60.79 -5.12 -38.74
CA ALA A 48 61.25 -5.00 -40.12
C ALA A 48 62.06 -6.25 -40.50
N GLU A 49 61.39 -7.23 -41.14
CA GLU A 49 62.06 -8.36 -41.77
C GLU A 49 62.66 -7.92 -43.12
N LEU A 50 63.88 -8.41 -43.34
CA LEU A 50 64.74 -8.21 -44.52
C LEU A 50 64.08 -8.67 -45.83
N PRO A 51 64.53 -8.18 -47.00
CA PRO A 51 63.85 -8.41 -48.27
C PRO A 51 63.97 -9.88 -48.67
N THR A 52 62.90 -10.64 -48.48
CA THR A 52 62.65 -11.91 -49.15
C THR A 52 61.90 -11.63 -50.43
N ASP A 53 62.63 -11.77 -51.55
CA ASP A 53 62.18 -12.28 -52.84
C ASP A 53 60.67 -12.10 -53.09
N GLY A 54 60.30 -10.88 -53.50
CA GLY A 54 58.92 -10.43 -53.65
C GLY A 54 58.12 -11.29 -54.63
N ILE A 55 57.41 -12.28 -54.10
CA ILE A 55 56.10 -12.64 -54.63
C ILE A 55 55.15 -11.60 -54.05
N ASN A 56 55.00 -10.47 -54.75
CA ASN A 56 53.93 -9.53 -54.45
C ASN A 56 52.60 -10.30 -54.57
N VAL A 57 52.02 -10.68 -53.44
CA VAL A 57 50.59 -10.99 -53.36
C VAL A 57 49.86 -9.63 -53.35
N ASP A 58 49.95 -8.91 -54.48
CA ASP A 58 49.30 -7.61 -54.71
C ASP A 58 47.81 -7.75 -55.06
N ASP A 59 47.18 -8.86 -54.69
CA ASP A 59 45.78 -9.13 -55.05
C ASP A 59 44.89 -9.37 -53.82
N GLU A 60 45.05 -8.56 -52.77
CA GLU A 60 43.94 -8.29 -51.85
C GLU A 60 42.95 -7.32 -52.54
N ARG A 61 42.24 -7.83 -53.55
CA ARG A 61 41.21 -7.07 -54.23
C ARG A 61 40.01 -6.97 -53.30
N PHE A 62 39.78 -5.78 -52.73
CA PHE A 62 38.55 -5.47 -52.01
C PHE A 62 37.34 -5.69 -52.94
N VAL A 63 36.73 -6.87 -52.85
CA VAL A 63 35.44 -7.13 -53.48
C VAL A 63 34.37 -6.60 -52.53
N PRO A 64 33.62 -5.56 -52.93
CA PRO A 64 32.54 -5.09 -52.10
C PRO A 64 31.51 -6.21 -51.89
N VAL A 65 30.93 -6.27 -50.68
CA VAL A 65 30.06 -7.38 -50.24
C VAL A 65 28.92 -7.71 -51.22
N TRP A 66 28.40 -6.72 -51.94
CA TRP A 66 27.34 -6.93 -52.95
C TRP A 66 27.81 -7.64 -54.23
N GLN A 67 29.13 -7.75 -54.46
CA GLN A 67 29.74 -8.53 -55.54
C GLN A 67 30.26 -9.90 -55.06
N ALA A 68 30.46 -10.08 -53.76
CA ALA A 68 30.99 -11.30 -53.16
C ALA A 68 29.93 -12.41 -53.00
N TYR A 69 28.66 -12.04 -52.91
CA TYR A 69 27.54 -12.96 -52.72
C TYR A 69 26.54 -12.86 -53.88
N SER A 70 25.90 -13.98 -54.23
CA SER A 70 24.78 -13.92 -55.18
C SER A 70 23.65 -13.05 -54.60
N PRO A 71 22.82 -12.39 -55.43
CA PRO A 71 21.74 -11.53 -54.94
C PRO A 71 20.79 -12.23 -53.95
N LEU A 72 20.62 -13.55 -54.09
CA LEU A 72 19.80 -14.37 -53.20
C LEU A 72 20.47 -14.58 -51.84
N GLU A 73 21.76 -14.90 -51.80
CA GLU A 73 22.52 -15.08 -50.55
C GLU A 73 22.65 -13.76 -49.77
N PHE A 74 22.85 -12.66 -50.48
CA PHE A 74 22.86 -11.34 -49.85
C PHE A 74 21.50 -11.00 -49.22
N LEU A 75 20.39 -11.33 -49.92
CA LEU A 75 19.04 -11.15 -49.41
C LEU A 75 18.75 -12.05 -48.19
N THR A 76 19.20 -13.30 -48.19
CA THR A 76 18.99 -14.20 -47.03
C THR A 76 19.80 -13.76 -45.82
N ILE A 77 21.03 -13.27 -46.00
CA ILE A 77 21.85 -12.70 -44.93
C ILE A 77 21.18 -11.44 -44.36
N LEU A 78 20.70 -10.53 -45.21
CA LEU A 78 19.94 -9.36 -44.76
C LEU A 78 18.68 -9.77 -44.00
N LEU A 79 17.91 -10.74 -44.51
CA LEU A 79 16.70 -11.22 -43.84
C LEU A 79 17.03 -11.85 -42.48
N LEU A 80 18.08 -12.66 -42.38
CA LEU A 80 18.52 -13.29 -41.13
C LEU A 80 19.04 -12.27 -40.09
N ILE A 81 19.68 -11.19 -40.54
CA ILE A 81 20.15 -10.09 -39.66
C ILE A 81 18.96 -9.26 -39.15
N HIS A 82 17.96 -9.01 -40.00
CA HIS A 82 16.86 -8.08 -39.70
C HIS A 82 15.61 -8.78 -39.13
N CYS A 83 15.46 -10.09 -39.32
CA CYS A 83 14.35 -10.90 -38.78
C CYS A 83 14.32 -10.93 -37.23
N PRO A 84 15.45 -11.06 -36.51
CA PRO A 84 15.47 -10.93 -35.05
C PRO A 84 15.07 -9.52 -34.58
N LEU A 85 15.35 -8.49 -35.39
CA LEU A 85 15.02 -7.09 -35.08
C LEU A 85 13.50 -6.85 -35.06
N LEU A 86 12.73 -7.62 -35.85
CA LEU A 86 11.27 -7.58 -35.90
C LEU A 86 10.60 -8.50 -34.86
N ALA A 87 11.28 -9.54 -34.39
CA ALA A 87 10.76 -10.42 -33.33
C ALA A 87 10.71 -9.72 -31.95
N MET A 88 11.70 -8.91 -31.63
CA MET A 88 11.79 -8.18 -30.35
C MET A 88 10.60 -7.23 -30.07
N PRO A 89 10.17 -6.33 -30.99
CA PRO A 89 9.01 -5.48 -30.72
C PRO A 89 7.71 -6.28 -30.59
N PHE A 90 7.57 -7.39 -31.32
CA PHE A 90 6.40 -8.26 -31.21
C PHE A 90 6.31 -8.93 -29.83
N GLU A 91 7.43 -9.44 -29.31
CA GLU A 91 7.50 -10.01 -27.96
C GLU A 91 7.25 -8.96 -26.85
N ILE A 92 7.77 -7.74 -27.03
CA ILE A 92 7.51 -6.62 -26.11
C ILE A 92 6.02 -6.26 -26.12
N ILE A 93 5.39 -6.17 -27.28
CA ILE A 93 3.95 -5.88 -27.41
C ILE A 93 3.11 -7.01 -26.80
N CYS A 94 3.46 -8.28 -27.05
CA CYS A 94 2.77 -9.43 -26.48
C CYS A 94 2.93 -9.48 -24.95
N SER A 95 4.14 -9.28 -24.44
CA SER A 95 4.42 -9.27 -23.00
C SER A 95 3.76 -8.09 -22.30
N ALA A 96 3.79 -6.90 -22.91
CA ALA A 96 3.07 -5.72 -22.43
C ALA A 96 1.56 -5.93 -22.45
N GLY A 97 1.02 -6.58 -23.49
CA GLY A 97 -0.39 -6.95 -23.60
C GLY A 97 -0.81 -7.95 -22.52
N VAL A 98 -0.02 -8.99 -22.28
CA VAL A 98 -0.24 -9.97 -21.20
C VAL A 98 -0.17 -9.30 -19.82
N LEU A 99 0.80 -8.41 -19.59
CA LEU A 99 0.93 -7.67 -18.34
C LEU A 99 -0.23 -6.68 -18.14
N ALA A 100 -0.64 -5.98 -19.20
CA ALA A 100 -1.80 -5.10 -19.18
C ALA A 100 -3.10 -5.88 -18.94
N PHE A 101 -3.26 -7.06 -19.53
CA PHE A 101 -4.40 -7.94 -19.33
C PHE A 101 -4.47 -8.50 -17.91
N LEU A 102 -3.33 -8.95 -17.35
CA LEU A 102 -3.20 -9.39 -15.96
C LEU A 102 -3.43 -8.23 -14.97
N GLY A 103 -2.91 -7.03 -15.29
CA GLY A 103 -3.14 -5.80 -14.52
C GLY A 103 -4.61 -5.34 -14.56
N TYR A 104 -5.24 -5.42 -15.72
CA TYR A 104 -6.65 -5.08 -15.92
C TYR A 104 -7.57 -6.04 -15.16
N ARG A 105 -7.28 -7.35 -15.17
CA ARG A 105 -8.04 -8.35 -14.40
C ARG A 105 -7.95 -8.12 -12.88
N THR A 106 -6.83 -7.58 -12.41
CA THR A 106 -6.61 -7.18 -11.01
C THR A 106 -7.33 -5.88 -10.63
N SER A 107 -7.73 -5.05 -11.61
CA SER A 107 -8.36 -3.74 -11.39
C SER A 107 -9.87 -3.80 -11.12
N ARG A 108 -10.45 -4.98 -10.83
CA ARG A 108 -11.86 -5.04 -10.41
C ARG A 108 -12.04 -4.27 -9.12
N CYS A 109 -12.94 -3.29 -9.15
CA CYS A 109 -13.22 -2.40 -8.04
C CYS A 109 -13.44 -3.24 -6.75
N PRO A 110 -12.65 -3.03 -5.68
CA PRO A 110 -12.73 -3.83 -4.46
C PRO A 110 -14.09 -3.75 -3.76
N LEU A 111 -15.07 -2.97 -4.23
CA LEU A 111 -16.43 -2.93 -3.67
C LEU A 111 -17.50 -3.55 -4.58
N ASP A 112 -17.13 -4.12 -5.72
CA ASP A 112 -18.08 -4.73 -6.67
C ASP A 112 -18.85 -5.95 -6.08
N ASN A 113 -18.24 -6.66 -5.14
CA ASN A 113 -18.90 -7.76 -4.45
C ASN A 113 -19.88 -7.23 -3.37
N LYS A 114 -21.17 -7.59 -3.47
CA LYS A 114 -22.23 -7.19 -2.53
C LYS A 114 -21.90 -7.48 -1.06
N LYS A 115 -21.29 -8.63 -0.73
CA LYS A 115 -20.89 -8.97 0.64
C LYS A 115 -19.78 -8.05 1.15
N ARG A 116 -18.78 -7.79 0.30
CA ARG A 116 -17.64 -6.92 0.61
C ARG A 116 -18.07 -5.46 0.75
N SER A 117 -18.99 -5.00 -0.10
CA SER A 117 -19.62 -3.67 0.02
C SER A 117 -20.42 -3.53 1.31
N ARG A 118 -21.20 -4.54 1.72
CA ARG A 118 -21.90 -4.55 3.02
C ARG A 118 -20.94 -4.51 4.20
N ILE A 119 -19.84 -5.26 4.17
CA ILE A 119 -18.80 -5.23 5.21
C ILE A 119 -18.17 -3.84 5.28
N TYR A 120 -17.82 -3.25 4.13
CA TYR A 120 -17.24 -1.92 4.07
C TYR A 120 -18.19 -0.85 4.61
N ALA A 121 -19.47 -0.89 4.23
CA ALA A 121 -20.50 0.00 4.78
C ALA A 121 -20.64 -0.16 6.30
N CYS A 122 -20.65 -1.39 6.80
CA CYS A 122 -20.69 -1.67 8.24
C CYS A 122 -19.50 -1.04 9.00
N ILE A 123 -18.28 -1.13 8.44
CA ILE A 123 -17.08 -0.50 9.03
C ILE A 123 -17.14 1.03 8.96
N ARG A 124 -17.67 1.58 7.87
CA ARG A 124 -17.87 3.03 7.72
C ARG A 124 -18.85 3.57 8.76
N ASP A 125 -19.94 2.84 8.98
CA ASP A 125 -21.01 3.27 9.87
C ASP A 125 -20.69 2.98 11.35
N HIS A 126 -19.80 2.01 11.64
CA HIS A 126 -19.37 1.65 13.01
C HIS A 126 -17.83 1.54 13.10
N PRO A 127 -17.10 2.65 13.33
CA PRO A 127 -15.65 2.64 13.46
C PRO A 127 -15.17 1.77 14.63
N GLY A 128 -14.07 1.05 14.45
CA GLY A 128 -13.52 0.17 15.48
C GLY A 128 -14.28 -1.14 15.69
N ILE A 129 -15.25 -1.45 14.84
CA ILE A 129 -16.02 -2.70 14.90
C ILE A 129 -15.13 -3.94 14.72
N THR A 130 -15.40 -4.98 15.51
CA THR A 130 -14.62 -6.23 15.49
C THR A 130 -15.10 -7.18 14.39
N PRO A 131 -14.26 -8.13 13.90
CA PRO A 131 -14.68 -9.14 12.93
C PRO A 131 -15.92 -9.94 13.32
N THR A 132 -16.06 -10.22 14.63
CA THR A 132 -17.19 -10.97 15.17
C THR A 132 -18.48 -10.15 15.08
N GLU A 133 -18.42 -8.86 15.41
CA GLU A 133 -19.56 -7.96 15.31
C GLU A 133 -19.93 -7.68 13.86
N ILE A 134 -18.95 -7.50 12.97
CA ILE A 134 -19.19 -7.38 11.52
C ILE A 134 -19.94 -8.61 11.01
N ALA A 135 -19.48 -9.83 11.38
CA ALA A 135 -20.13 -11.07 10.97
C ALA A 135 -21.58 -11.15 11.46
N ARG A 136 -21.84 -10.75 12.71
CA ARG A 136 -23.19 -10.68 13.28
C ARG A 136 -24.06 -9.65 12.58
N ALA A 137 -23.61 -8.41 12.45
CA ALA A 137 -24.35 -7.30 11.86
C ALA A 137 -24.67 -7.51 10.36
N THR A 138 -23.76 -8.15 9.63
CA THR A 138 -23.95 -8.42 8.20
C THR A 138 -24.63 -9.77 7.91
N GLY A 139 -24.73 -10.66 8.89
CA GLY A 139 -25.19 -12.05 8.70
C GLY A 139 -24.25 -12.89 7.81
N ILE A 140 -22.99 -12.46 7.63
CA ILE A 140 -22.00 -13.16 6.81
C ILE A 140 -21.19 -14.09 7.71
N ASN A 141 -20.96 -15.33 7.24
CA ASN A 141 -20.13 -16.30 7.96
C ASN A 141 -18.75 -15.73 8.31
N ARG A 142 -18.27 -16.00 9.53
CA ARG A 142 -16.98 -15.50 10.06
C ARG A 142 -15.79 -15.75 9.13
N GLY A 143 -15.69 -16.92 8.49
CA GLY A 143 -14.61 -17.23 7.54
C GLY A 143 -14.67 -16.35 6.30
N THR A 144 -15.87 -16.19 5.73
CA THR A 144 -16.12 -15.28 4.60
C THR A 144 -15.86 -13.83 4.96
N THR A 145 -16.24 -13.40 6.16
CA THR A 145 -15.95 -12.06 6.69
C THR A 145 -14.45 -11.83 6.78
N ARG A 146 -13.68 -12.75 7.38
CA ARG A 146 -12.22 -12.64 7.43
C ARG A 146 -11.58 -12.54 6.05
N TYR A 147 -12.02 -13.37 5.10
CA TYR A 147 -11.55 -13.29 3.71
C TYR A 147 -11.79 -11.90 3.11
N HIS A 148 -13.02 -11.38 3.21
CA HIS A 148 -13.34 -10.06 2.67
C HIS A 148 -12.61 -8.92 3.40
N LEU A 149 -12.38 -9.03 4.70
CA LEU A 149 -11.56 -8.08 5.46
C LEU A 149 -10.11 -8.07 4.98
N SER A 150 -9.51 -9.25 4.70
CA SER A 150 -8.17 -9.32 4.09
C SER A 150 -8.13 -8.59 2.76
N ARG A 151 -9.09 -8.86 1.87
CA ARG A 151 -9.17 -8.22 0.54
C ARG A 151 -9.37 -6.70 0.64
N LEU A 152 -10.16 -6.22 1.60
CA LEU A 152 -10.36 -4.79 1.85
C LEU A 152 -9.10 -4.11 2.41
N ARG A 153 -8.32 -4.82 3.24
CA ARG A 153 -7.01 -4.34 3.74
C ARG A 153 -5.96 -4.30 2.64
N GLU A 154 -5.85 -5.36 1.84
CA GLU A 154 -4.97 -5.42 0.66
C GLU A 154 -5.26 -4.27 -0.32
N ALA A 155 -6.54 -3.92 -0.49
CA ALA A 155 -6.97 -2.78 -1.29
C ALA A 155 -6.74 -1.41 -0.63
N GLY A 156 -6.24 -1.35 0.61
CA GLY A 156 -6.02 -0.10 1.34
C GLY A 156 -7.31 0.66 1.69
N LEU A 157 -8.47 0.02 1.64
CA LEU A 157 -9.76 0.67 1.95
C LEU A 157 -10.07 0.68 3.45
N VAL A 158 -9.51 -0.29 4.19
CA VAL A 158 -9.68 -0.40 5.64
C VAL A 158 -8.34 -0.70 6.31
N SER A 159 -8.17 -0.20 7.53
CA SER A 159 -7.05 -0.53 8.42
C SER A 159 -7.56 -1.27 9.64
N ALA A 160 -6.73 -2.17 10.19
CA ALA A 160 -7.02 -2.88 11.43
C ALA A 160 -6.08 -2.39 12.53
N VAL A 161 -6.62 -2.16 13.72
CA VAL A 161 -5.86 -1.79 14.93
C VAL A 161 -6.14 -2.82 16.00
N ASN A 162 -5.09 -3.32 16.65
CA ASN A 162 -5.23 -4.21 17.80
C ASN A 162 -5.02 -3.42 19.09
N ARG A 163 -6.03 -3.39 19.95
CA ARG A 163 -5.98 -2.81 21.29
C ARG A 163 -6.71 -3.74 22.26
N ASP A 164 -6.13 -3.96 23.43
CA ASP A 164 -6.71 -4.82 24.48
C ASP A 164 -7.06 -6.24 23.98
N GLY A 165 -6.27 -6.79 23.05
CA GLY A 165 -6.53 -8.09 22.43
C GLY A 165 -7.71 -8.11 21.46
N ARG A 166 -8.30 -6.95 21.15
CA ARG A 166 -9.41 -6.78 20.21
C ARG A 166 -8.93 -6.08 18.96
N VAL A 167 -9.29 -6.62 17.80
CA VAL A 167 -8.97 -6.02 16.50
C VAL A 167 -10.17 -5.22 16.01
N GLY A 168 -10.05 -3.90 16.01
CA GLY A 168 -11.02 -2.97 15.45
C GLY A 168 -10.67 -2.59 14.01
N TYR A 169 -11.68 -2.49 13.14
CA TYR A 169 -11.52 -2.07 11.75
C TYR A 169 -11.99 -0.65 11.53
N PHE A 170 -11.25 0.09 10.69
CA PHE A 170 -11.49 1.50 10.39
C PHE A 170 -11.43 1.74 8.89
N ARG A 171 -12.22 2.68 8.40
CA ARG A 171 -12.10 3.19 7.02
C ARG A 171 -10.75 3.88 6.85
N ARG A 172 -10.24 3.90 5.61
CA ARG A 172 -9.18 4.83 5.23
C ARG A 172 -9.57 6.27 5.59
N GLY A 173 -8.62 7.05 6.09
CA GLY A 173 -8.80 8.46 6.45
C GLY A 173 -8.79 8.72 7.96
N TYR A 174 -8.92 7.68 8.80
CA TYR A 174 -8.67 7.82 10.23
C TYR A 174 -7.17 7.92 10.49
N ASP A 175 -6.77 8.93 11.26
CA ASP A 175 -5.44 9.10 11.86
C ASP A 175 -5.17 8.03 12.95
N ALA A 176 -4.05 8.15 13.67
CA ALA A 176 -3.74 7.23 14.77
C ALA A 176 -4.54 7.55 16.05
N THR A 177 -4.69 8.83 16.36
CA THR A 177 -5.35 9.33 17.59
C THR A 177 -6.84 9.02 17.58
N SER A 178 -7.57 9.33 16.50
CA SER A 178 -9.00 8.99 16.34
C SER A 178 -9.24 7.50 16.41
N LYS A 179 -8.36 6.65 15.85
CA LYS A 179 -8.48 5.19 16.01
C LYS A 179 -8.34 4.77 17.46
N THR A 180 -7.44 5.40 18.20
CA THR A 180 -7.18 5.10 19.61
C THR A 180 -8.38 5.52 20.47
N ILE A 181 -8.90 6.74 20.28
CA ILE A 181 -10.12 7.24 20.93
C ILE A 181 -11.31 6.32 20.63
N CYS A 182 -11.54 6.00 19.36
CA CYS A 182 -12.62 5.07 18.98
C CYS A 182 -12.47 3.70 19.66
N CYS A 183 -11.25 3.16 19.80
CA CYS A 183 -11.02 1.91 20.52
C CYS A 183 -11.39 2.02 22.01
N HIS A 184 -11.08 3.14 22.67
CA HIS A 184 -11.44 3.36 24.07
C HIS A 184 -12.94 3.53 24.27
N LEU A 185 -13.62 4.24 23.37
CA LEU A 185 -15.07 4.43 23.36
C LEU A 185 -15.87 3.11 23.24
N ARG A 186 -15.24 2.01 22.80
CA ARG A 186 -15.86 0.67 22.79
C ARG A 186 -15.98 0.05 24.18
N ASN A 187 -15.28 0.57 25.18
CA ASN A 187 -15.42 0.18 26.57
C ASN A 187 -16.37 1.16 27.26
N ASN A 188 -17.51 0.67 27.75
CA ASN A 188 -18.55 1.51 28.36
C ASN A 188 -17.99 2.37 29.52
N THR A 189 -17.17 1.79 30.40
CA THR A 189 -16.54 2.52 31.51
C THR A 189 -15.60 3.61 31.01
N ARG A 190 -14.78 3.35 29.98
CA ARG A 190 -13.88 4.40 29.44
C ARG A 190 -14.66 5.48 28.70
N ARG A 191 -15.75 5.12 28.01
CA ARG A 191 -16.66 6.09 27.40
C ARG A 191 -17.23 7.04 28.46
N GLU A 192 -17.68 6.49 29.58
CA GLU A 192 -18.22 7.27 30.70
C GLU A 192 -17.15 8.18 31.33
N ILE A 193 -15.95 7.66 31.58
CA ILE A 193 -14.81 8.45 32.07
C ILE A 193 -14.46 9.60 31.10
N LEU A 194 -14.41 9.32 29.79
CA LEU A 194 -14.11 10.35 28.79
C LEU A 194 -15.22 11.40 28.68
N ALA A 195 -16.48 11.02 28.89
CA ALA A 195 -17.59 11.96 28.95
C ALA A 195 -17.50 12.86 30.20
N LEU A 196 -17.18 12.30 31.37
CA LEU A 196 -16.94 13.08 32.59
C LEU A 196 -15.80 14.09 32.42
N LEU A 197 -14.70 13.68 31.78
CA LEU A 197 -13.57 14.57 31.50
C LEU A 197 -13.89 15.67 30.48
N LEU A 198 -14.89 15.46 29.62
CA LEU A 198 -15.39 16.46 28.69
C LEU A 198 -16.28 17.49 29.41
N ASP A 199 -17.13 17.02 30.33
CA ASP A 199 -18.09 17.84 31.04
C ASP A 199 -17.44 18.63 32.20
N ASP A 200 -16.49 18.04 32.92
CA ASP A 200 -15.78 18.64 34.06
C ASP A 200 -14.25 18.47 33.95
N PRO A 201 -13.56 19.35 33.19
CA PRO A 201 -12.11 19.36 33.11
C PRO A 201 -11.49 19.64 34.49
N GLY A 202 -10.62 18.74 34.94
CA GLY A 202 -9.96 18.83 36.24
C GLY A 202 -10.61 17.98 37.34
N ILE A 203 -11.57 17.12 36.99
CA ILE A 203 -12.12 16.09 37.88
C ILE A 203 -11.02 15.15 38.40
N THR A 204 -11.13 14.75 39.67
CA THR A 204 -10.14 13.89 40.32
C THR A 204 -10.47 12.41 40.12
N GLN A 205 -9.46 11.54 40.30
CA GLN A 205 -9.66 10.09 40.29
C GLN A 205 -10.76 9.61 41.27
N SER A 206 -10.90 10.29 42.41
CA SER A 206 -11.90 9.89 43.42
C SER A 206 -13.31 10.19 42.95
N GLU A 207 -13.53 11.39 42.41
CA GLU A 207 -14.81 11.81 41.83
C GLU A 207 -15.19 10.92 40.64
N ILE A 208 -14.24 10.65 39.73
CA ILE A 208 -14.49 9.71 38.61
C ILE A 208 -14.94 8.33 39.12
N ALA A 209 -14.31 7.82 40.18
CA ALA A 209 -14.67 6.52 40.74
C ALA A 209 -16.07 6.54 41.36
N ASP A 210 -16.41 7.63 42.05
CA ASP A 210 -17.70 7.82 42.71
C ASP A 210 -18.83 7.98 41.66
N ASP A 211 -18.60 8.74 40.58
CA ASP A 211 -19.59 8.99 39.51
C ASP A 211 -19.81 7.78 38.60
N THR A 212 -18.74 7.07 38.23
CA THR A 212 -18.84 5.86 37.38
C THR A 212 -19.18 4.58 38.16
N GLY A 213 -19.19 4.65 39.50
CA GLY A 213 -19.48 3.52 40.37
C GLY A 213 -18.43 2.40 40.37
N ILE A 214 -17.21 2.67 39.87
CA ILE A 214 -16.09 1.70 39.86
C ILE A 214 -15.16 1.93 41.06
N SER A 215 -14.30 0.94 41.37
CA SER A 215 -13.32 1.14 42.44
C SER A 215 -12.28 2.20 42.04
N ARG A 216 -11.74 2.92 43.03
CA ARG A 216 -10.64 3.88 42.80
C ARG A 216 -9.44 3.24 42.09
N SER A 217 -9.13 1.98 42.40
CA SER A 217 -8.06 1.23 41.71
C SER A 217 -8.39 0.95 40.24
N ALA A 218 -9.65 0.66 39.90
CA ALA A 218 -10.09 0.49 38.52
C ALA A 218 -10.05 1.83 37.77
N ALA A 219 -10.53 2.91 38.39
CA ALA A 219 -10.41 4.26 37.83
C ALA A 219 -8.95 4.63 37.55
N ALA A 220 -8.04 4.35 38.49
CA ALA A 220 -6.60 4.55 38.29
C ALA A 220 -6.07 3.81 37.05
N TRP A 221 -6.46 2.53 36.91
CA TRP A 221 -6.04 1.70 35.78
C TRP A 221 -6.56 2.23 34.45
N HIS A 222 -7.82 2.69 34.41
CA HIS A 222 -8.40 3.31 33.23
C HIS A 222 -7.70 4.61 32.86
N LEU A 223 -7.49 5.51 33.84
CA LEU A 223 -6.81 6.79 33.65
C LEU A 223 -5.36 6.59 33.17
N GLN A 224 -4.61 5.70 33.80
CA GLN A 224 -3.25 5.37 33.38
C GLN A 224 -3.20 4.88 31.93
N ARG A 225 -4.21 4.14 31.47
CA ARG A 225 -4.26 3.63 30.09
C ARG A 225 -4.64 4.72 29.08
N LEU A 226 -5.45 5.70 29.49
CA LEU A 226 -5.77 6.87 28.67
C LEU A 226 -4.55 7.82 28.57
N ASP A 227 -3.85 8.02 29.69
CA ASP A 227 -2.62 8.84 29.78
C ASP A 227 -1.48 8.23 28.94
N ALA A 228 -1.27 6.91 29.04
CA ALA A 228 -0.29 6.20 28.23
C ALA A 228 -0.57 6.26 26.71
N ASP A 229 -1.82 6.50 26.32
CA ASP A 229 -2.23 6.69 24.93
C ASP A 229 -2.30 8.19 24.53
N GLY A 230 -1.89 9.10 25.41
CA GLY A 230 -1.82 10.55 25.17
C GLY A 230 -3.18 11.26 25.07
N LEU A 231 -4.24 10.63 25.59
CA LEU A 231 -5.61 11.15 25.47
C LEU A 231 -6.00 12.09 26.61
N ILE A 232 -5.33 11.95 27.74
CA ILE A 232 -5.55 12.80 28.92
C ILE A 232 -4.21 13.32 29.39
N GLU A 233 -4.27 14.42 30.12
CA GLU A 233 -3.18 14.97 30.90
C GLU A 233 -3.56 14.99 32.38
N SER A 234 -2.55 14.94 33.23
CA SER A 234 -2.72 15.00 34.68
C SER A 234 -1.92 16.14 35.26
N ASP A 235 -2.57 16.99 36.05
CA ASP A 235 -1.92 18.05 36.82
C ASP A 235 -2.07 17.79 38.32
N ARG A 236 -0.98 18.01 39.07
CA ARG A 236 -0.96 17.77 40.51
C ARG A 236 -1.23 19.06 41.26
N ASP A 237 -2.45 19.17 41.79
CA ASP A 237 -2.92 20.26 42.63
C ASP A 237 -2.84 19.85 44.12
N GLY A 238 -1.70 20.15 44.75
CA GLY A 238 -1.43 19.82 46.15
C GLY A 238 -1.43 18.31 46.42
N ARG A 239 -2.48 17.82 47.10
CA ARG A 239 -2.65 16.38 47.43
C ARG A 239 -3.52 15.64 46.42
N ALA A 240 -4.20 16.36 45.52
CA ALA A 240 -5.05 15.79 44.50
C ALA A 240 -4.33 15.77 43.14
N VAL A 241 -4.76 14.86 42.28
CA VAL A 241 -4.37 14.84 40.86
C VAL A 241 -5.64 15.08 40.07
N ARG A 242 -5.61 16.11 39.23
CA ARG A 242 -6.69 16.55 38.36
C ARG A 242 -6.41 16.07 36.94
N TYR A 243 -7.45 15.61 36.25
CA TYR A 243 -7.32 15.08 34.90
C TYR A 243 -8.12 15.91 33.91
N ALA A 244 -7.58 16.10 32.71
CA ALA A 244 -8.26 16.76 31.60
C ALA A 244 -7.96 16.03 30.28
N LEU A 245 -8.81 16.21 29.27
CA LEU A 245 -8.51 15.76 27.90
C LEU A 245 -7.41 16.63 27.30
N THR A 246 -6.51 16.04 26.52
CA THR A 246 -5.57 16.82 25.71
C THR A 246 -6.32 17.57 24.61
N ASP A 247 -5.80 18.71 24.14
CA ASP A 247 -6.43 19.52 23.08
C ASP A 247 -6.75 18.68 21.82
N GLU A 248 -5.82 17.83 21.39
CA GLU A 248 -6.01 16.93 20.24
C GLU A 248 -7.15 15.93 20.49
N ALA A 249 -7.22 15.36 21.70
CA ALA A 249 -8.27 14.41 22.05
C ALA A 249 -9.64 15.09 22.16
N LEU A 250 -9.69 16.31 22.69
CA LEU A 250 -10.89 17.11 22.81
C LEU A 250 -11.50 17.43 21.44
N GLU A 251 -10.69 17.92 20.49
CA GLU A 251 -11.14 18.20 19.13
C GLU A 251 -11.75 16.97 18.45
N ILE A 252 -11.04 15.84 18.52
CA ILE A 252 -11.48 14.59 17.90
C ILE A 252 -12.75 14.06 18.57
N PHE A 253 -12.81 14.09 19.91
CA PHE A 253 -13.97 13.58 20.66
C PHE A 253 -15.23 14.38 20.33
N VAL A 254 -15.12 15.71 20.27
CA VAL A 254 -16.23 16.60 19.88
C VAL A 254 -16.68 16.33 18.44
N VAL A 255 -15.75 16.08 17.51
CA VAL A 255 -16.09 15.72 16.13
C VAL A 255 -16.80 14.36 16.06
N LEU A 256 -16.37 13.39 16.86
CA LEU A 256 -16.99 12.06 16.91
C LEU A 256 -18.41 12.12 17.50
N GLU A 257 -18.62 12.84 18.60
CA GLU A 257 -19.94 13.08 19.21
C GLU A 257 -20.90 13.81 18.25
N ARG A 258 -20.44 14.92 17.64
CA ARG A 258 -21.26 15.68 16.68
C ARG A 258 -21.54 14.92 15.39
N GLY A 259 -20.63 14.04 14.99
CA GLY A 259 -20.82 13.12 13.86
C GLY A 259 -21.85 12.02 14.15
N ASP A 260 -22.01 11.63 15.42
CA ASP A 260 -22.96 10.60 15.88
C ASP A 260 -24.41 11.10 15.92
N HIS A 261 -24.62 12.42 16.09
CA HIS A 261 -25.96 13.04 16.02
C HIS A 261 -26.63 12.99 14.63
N GLY A 262 -25.93 12.51 13.60
CA GLY A 262 -26.54 12.21 12.31
C GLY A 262 -27.13 10.80 12.18
N ARG A 263 -26.86 9.87 13.12
CA ARG A 263 -27.17 8.43 12.98
C ARG A 263 -27.36 7.72 14.32
N ALA A 264 -28.20 8.25 15.20
CA ALA A 264 -28.72 7.50 16.33
C ALA A 264 -30.23 7.23 16.14
N CYS A 265 -30.56 6.02 15.67
CA CYS A 265 -31.73 5.18 15.98
C CYS A 265 -31.69 3.93 15.09
#